data_AF-A0A6G8CQF0-F1
#
_entry.id   AF-A0A6G8CQF0-F1
#
_cell.length_a   1.000
_cell.length_b   1.000
_cell.length_c   1.000
_cell.angle_alpha   90.00
_cell.angle_beta   90.00
_cell.angle_gamma   90.00
#
_symmetry.space_group_name_H-M   'P 1'
#
loop_
_entity.id
_entity.type
_entity.pdbx_description
1 polymer ?
#
loop_
_entity_poly.entity_id
_entity_poly.type
_entity_poly.pdbx_seq_one_letter_code
_entity_poly.pdbx_strand_id
1 'polypeptide(L)'
;MNDSSYKSIDFGALTRAGEGLTQWRALATGFITALTCGVLFWLMQWSVTRMGGIVGIVLMVVLAIACFVVWVAGSSAVGVLLMDKARNLPQRSIGEAAAFGLGSVPKFLLLAVAVFVVTIAFMLVAALIYFICKIPVIGAVLAFVAHPVLLLIASAFIIACIWVVFPLFAPAVWSGLGFKQALASVFAIARHRLVQVVLMMMVLYIILFVIGMLIASGVVPAMGLLTGLATSIMGGGGGYGMGGMGAAMAMFSNASMTGAFLGASVLSILLFALVALVAMMGINLLYLQAADGLDTAGTSSDIEGAFGVMKEKAREAADKARAAADRAKQAAADRAQATSNAREEAVMEQTKLEEEEANQPLPEQEALRREMAEREAREAQARDAQARAEAQRQAAARAAAPAAASQAPAASSAAGAATAGAAALGGLMTSAAAATGAAPEAAPVPPPPPAATTKGCKACGHTIGAQDMFCENCGSKQ
;
A
#
# COMPACT_ATOMS: atom_id res chain seq x y z
N MET A 1 13.94 39.17 -8.92
CA MET A 1 13.40 38.77 -7.61
C MET A 1 11.91 39.10 -7.65
N ASN A 2 11.07 38.08 -7.86
CA ASN A 2 9.64 38.25 -8.16
C ASN A 2 8.81 38.04 -6.89
N ASP A 3 8.41 39.13 -6.24
CA ASP A 3 7.49 39.15 -5.09
C ASP A 3 6.01 39.10 -5.50
N SER A 4 5.64 38.22 -6.43
CA SER A 4 4.26 38.22 -6.97
C SER A 4 3.79 36.84 -7.43
N SER A 5 3.73 35.83 -6.56
CA SER A 5 2.95 34.62 -6.89
C SER A 5 2.55 33.72 -5.71
N TYR A 6 2.52 34.20 -4.46
CA TYR A 6 1.72 33.52 -3.44
C TYR A 6 0.33 34.11 -3.50
N LYS A 7 -0.48 33.63 -4.46
CA LYS A 7 -1.95 33.77 -4.42
C LYS A 7 -2.32 33.34 -2.99
N SER A 8 -2.78 34.30 -2.19
CA SER A 8 -3.07 34.13 -0.76
C SER A 8 -3.75 32.79 -0.54
N ILE A 9 -3.33 32.02 0.48
CA ILE A 9 -3.99 30.78 0.86
C ILE A 9 -5.47 31.11 1.05
N ASP A 10 -6.28 30.74 0.06
CA ASP A 10 -7.67 31.16 0.00
C ASP A 10 -8.45 30.29 0.97
N PHE A 11 -8.57 30.75 2.22
CA PHE A 11 -9.38 30.10 3.24
C PHE A 11 -10.84 29.90 2.77
N GLY A 12 -11.28 30.64 1.76
CA GLY A 12 -12.54 30.41 1.06
C GLY A 12 -12.64 29.04 0.40
N ALA A 13 -11.54 28.44 -0.06
CA ALA A 13 -11.55 27.08 -0.59
C ALA A 13 -11.76 26.02 0.51
N LEU A 14 -11.32 26.31 1.74
CA LEU A 14 -11.50 25.43 2.90
C LEU A 14 -12.93 25.52 3.46
N THR A 15 -13.53 26.71 3.51
CA THR A 15 -14.94 26.85 3.89
C THR A 15 -15.86 26.19 2.86
N ARG A 16 -15.50 26.28 1.57
CA ARG A 16 -16.22 25.63 0.48
C ARG A 16 -16.12 24.10 0.49
N ALA A 17 -15.10 23.52 1.15
CA ALA A 17 -15.04 22.07 1.35
C ALA A 17 -16.22 21.54 2.19
N GLY A 18 -16.78 22.36 3.08
CA GLY A 18 -18.00 22.06 3.84
C GLY A 18 -19.26 21.95 2.98
N GLU A 19 -19.29 22.54 1.77
CA GLU A 19 -20.43 22.41 0.86
C GLU A 19 -20.68 20.96 0.43
N GLY A 20 -19.66 20.10 0.45
CA GLY A 20 -19.81 18.68 0.14
C GLY A 20 -20.83 17.97 1.04
N LEU A 21 -21.00 18.43 2.29
CA LEU A 21 -21.97 17.90 3.24
C LEU A 21 -23.41 18.34 2.95
N THR A 22 -23.60 19.41 2.15
CA THR A 22 -24.94 19.90 1.80
C THR A 22 -25.50 19.20 0.56
N GLN A 23 -24.67 18.43 -0.14
CA GLN A 23 -25.04 17.79 -1.40
C GLN A 23 -25.65 16.41 -1.17
N TRP A 24 -26.99 16.36 -1.06
CA TRP A 24 -27.73 15.11 -0.83
C TRP A 24 -27.41 13.99 -1.83
N ARG A 25 -27.16 14.31 -3.11
CA ARG A 25 -26.86 13.31 -4.14
C ARG A 25 -25.51 12.63 -3.94
N ALA A 26 -24.49 13.40 -3.53
CA ALA A 26 -23.18 12.87 -3.20
C ALA A 26 -23.22 12.04 -1.92
N LEU A 27 -23.96 12.52 -0.91
CA LEU A 27 -24.24 11.78 0.33
C LEU A 27 -24.94 10.46 0.05
N ALA A 28 -26.03 10.47 -0.71
CA ALA A 28 -26.79 9.27 -1.05
C ALA A 28 -25.95 8.27 -1.86
N THR A 29 -25.18 8.73 -2.83
CA THR A 29 -24.29 7.87 -3.64
C THR A 29 -23.18 7.26 -2.78
N GLY A 30 -22.57 8.04 -1.89
CA GLY A 30 -21.57 7.57 -0.93
C GLY A 30 -22.15 6.56 0.05
N PHE A 31 -23.35 6.82 0.57
CA PHE A 31 -24.09 5.91 1.46
C PHE A 31 -24.41 4.58 0.77
N ILE A 32 -24.96 4.63 -0.46
CA ILE A 32 -25.27 3.43 -1.25
C ILE A 32 -23.99 2.63 -1.51
N THR A 33 -22.90 3.30 -1.90
CA THR A 33 -21.59 2.65 -2.12
C THR A 33 -21.11 1.95 -0.86
N ALA A 34 -21.14 2.64 0.28
CA ALA A 34 -20.74 2.10 1.57
C ALA A 34 -21.59 0.89 1.98
N LEU A 35 -22.91 0.96 1.79
CA LEU A 35 -23.84 -0.13 2.08
C LEU A 35 -23.57 -1.34 1.18
N THR A 36 -23.42 -1.13 -0.13
CA THR A 36 -23.12 -2.21 -1.08
C THR A 36 -21.78 -2.87 -0.76
N CYS A 37 -20.73 -2.10 -0.46
CA CYS A 37 -19.45 -2.63 0.00
C CYS A 37 -19.58 -3.40 1.32
N GLY A 38 -20.36 -2.90 2.28
CA GLY A 38 -20.63 -3.59 3.54
C GLY A 38 -21.33 -4.93 3.35
N VAL A 39 -22.34 -4.99 2.49
CA VAL A 39 -23.04 -6.25 2.13
C VAL A 39 -22.09 -7.23 1.42
N LEU A 40 -21.29 -6.76 0.47
CA LEU A 40 -20.30 -7.60 -0.21
C LEU A 40 -19.24 -8.14 0.74
N PHE A 41 -18.76 -7.32 1.67
CA PHE A 41 -17.79 -7.75 2.68
C PHE A 41 -18.42 -8.77 3.63
N TRP A 42 -19.68 -8.57 4.04
CA TRP A 42 -20.41 -9.54 4.84
C TRP A 42 -20.59 -10.88 4.09
N LEU A 43 -20.99 -10.85 2.81
CA LEU A 43 -21.08 -12.04 1.98
C LEU A 43 -19.72 -12.75 1.81
N MET A 44 -18.65 -11.98 1.73
CA MET A 44 -17.27 -12.50 1.64
C MET A 44 -16.86 -13.23 2.92
N GLN A 45 -17.20 -12.71 4.09
CA GLN A 45 -16.96 -13.40 5.36
C GLN A 45 -17.87 -14.62 5.52
N TRP A 46 -19.12 -14.52 5.08
CA TRP A 46 -20.09 -15.61 5.10
C TRP A 46 -19.64 -16.79 4.22
N SER A 47 -19.10 -16.53 3.01
CA SER A 47 -18.64 -17.60 2.11
C SER A 47 -17.48 -18.41 2.70
N VAL A 48 -16.53 -17.75 3.35
CA VAL A 48 -15.38 -18.42 3.98
C VAL A 48 -15.83 -19.25 5.20
N THR A 49 -16.71 -18.68 6.04
CA THR A 49 -17.13 -19.32 7.29
C THR A 49 -18.16 -20.44 7.09
N ARG A 50 -19.02 -20.38 6.07
CA ARG A 50 -20.09 -21.36 5.86
C ARG A 50 -19.80 -22.44 4.83
N MET A 51 -19.09 -22.10 3.75
CA MET A 51 -18.86 -23.05 2.65
C MET A 51 -17.53 -23.79 2.78
N GLY A 52 -16.51 -23.15 3.35
CA GLY A 52 -15.17 -23.72 3.51
C GLY A 52 -14.52 -24.18 2.19
N GLY A 53 -13.28 -24.65 2.28
CA GLY A 53 -12.56 -25.26 1.16
C GLY A 53 -12.34 -24.34 -0.06
N ILE A 54 -12.05 -24.96 -1.21
CA ILE A 54 -11.70 -24.27 -2.46
C ILE A 54 -12.88 -23.42 -2.97
N VAL A 55 -14.11 -23.90 -2.82
CA VAL A 55 -15.32 -23.19 -3.28
C VAL A 55 -15.51 -21.89 -2.50
N GLY A 56 -15.32 -21.90 -1.18
CA GLY A 56 -15.37 -20.68 -0.36
C GLY A 56 -14.29 -19.68 -0.73
N ILE A 57 -13.07 -20.14 -1.05
CA ILE A 57 -11.96 -19.28 -1.49
C ILE A 57 -12.24 -18.65 -2.85
N VAL A 58 -12.70 -19.43 -3.84
CA VAL A 58 -13.03 -18.89 -5.17
C VAL A 58 -14.14 -17.84 -5.07
N LEU A 59 -15.20 -18.11 -4.29
CA LEU A 59 -16.28 -17.15 -4.07
C LEU A 59 -15.78 -15.88 -3.36
N MET A 60 -14.88 -16.01 -2.39
CA MET A 60 -14.25 -14.88 -1.70
C MET A 60 -13.46 -13.99 -2.66
N VAL A 61 -12.68 -14.57 -3.58
CA VAL A 61 -11.93 -13.80 -4.59
C VAL A 61 -12.88 -13.06 -5.54
N VAL A 62 -13.95 -13.71 -6.02
CA VAL A 62 -14.95 -13.06 -6.88
C VAL A 62 -15.63 -11.89 -6.17
N LEU A 63 -16.03 -12.09 -4.90
CA LEU A 63 -16.64 -11.04 -4.08
C LEU A 63 -15.66 -9.91 -3.75
N ALA A 64 -14.39 -10.21 -3.54
CA ALA A 64 -13.34 -9.22 -3.33
C ALA A 64 -13.14 -8.33 -4.56
N ILE A 65 -13.11 -8.92 -5.77
CA ILE A 65 -13.04 -8.18 -7.03
C ILE A 65 -14.28 -7.30 -7.20
N ALA A 66 -15.48 -7.85 -6.96
CA ALA A 66 -16.71 -7.08 -7.03
C ALA A 66 -16.72 -5.90 -6.04
N CYS A 67 -16.28 -6.14 -4.80
CA CYS A 67 -16.16 -5.11 -3.76
C CYS A 67 -15.16 -4.01 -4.17
N PHE A 68 -14.01 -4.38 -4.73
CA PHE A 68 -13.04 -3.42 -5.25
C PHE A 68 -13.62 -2.56 -6.38
N VAL A 69 -14.32 -3.17 -7.33
CA VAL A 69 -14.97 -2.45 -8.45
C VAL A 69 -16.03 -1.49 -7.91
N VAL A 70 -16.89 -1.93 -6.99
CA VAL A 70 -17.92 -1.08 -6.37
C VAL A 70 -17.29 0.08 -5.59
N TRP A 71 -16.23 -0.18 -4.83
CA TRP A 71 -15.52 0.85 -4.08
C TRP A 71 -14.92 1.92 -5.00
N VAL A 72 -14.18 1.51 -6.03
CA VAL A 72 -13.55 2.45 -6.98
C VAL A 72 -14.60 3.19 -7.81
N ALA A 73 -15.62 2.49 -8.31
CA ALA A 73 -16.68 3.11 -9.10
C ALA A 73 -17.52 4.06 -8.25
N GLY A 74 -17.89 3.67 -7.03
CA GLY A 74 -18.71 4.47 -6.14
C GLY A 74 -18.00 5.69 -5.58
N SER A 75 -16.74 5.55 -5.15
CA SER A 75 -15.90 6.70 -4.76
C SER A 75 -15.70 7.68 -5.92
N SER A 76 -15.56 7.16 -7.15
CA SER A 76 -15.45 8.01 -8.34
C SER A 76 -16.76 8.66 -8.76
N ALA A 77 -17.91 8.01 -8.53
CA ALA A 77 -19.23 8.60 -8.73
C ALA A 77 -19.47 9.76 -7.75
N VAL A 78 -19.06 9.60 -6.49
CA VAL A 78 -19.07 10.68 -5.50
C VAL A 78 -18.12 11.81 -5.93
N GLY A 79 -16.89 11.46 -6.34
CA GLY A 79 -15.88 12.41 -6.79
C GLY A 79 -16.34 13.27 -7.95
N VAL A 80 -16.98 12.70 -8.98
CA VAL A 80 -17.49 13.48 -10.14
C VAL A 80 -18.66 14.40 -9.76
N LEU A 81 -19.56 13.95 -8.88
CA LEU A 81 -20.66 14.78 -8.38
C LEU A 81 -20.15 16.00 -7.59
N LEU A 82 -19.09 15.81 -6.80
CA LEU A 82 -18.41 16.89 -6.08
C LEU A 82 -17.58 17.77 -7.01
N MET A 83 -17.00 17.20 -8.07
CA MET A 83 -16.23 17.94 -9.07
C MET A 83 -17.12 18.86 -9.91
N ASP A 84 -18.31 18.38 -10.31
CA ASP A 84 -19.32 19.21 -10.98
C ASP A 84 -19.73 20.38 -10.08
N LYS A 85 -19.92 20.14 -8.77
CA LYS A 85 -20.21 21.20 -7.79
C LYS A 85 -19.04 22.17 -7.62
N ALA A 86 -17.80 21.69 -7.51
CA ALA A 86 -16.61 22.52 -7.40
C ALA A 86 -16.47 23.48 -8.61
N ARG A 87 -16.84 23.00 -9.80
CA ARG A 87 -16.90 23.75 -11.07
C ARG A 87 -18.15 24.63 -11.23
N ASN A 88 -19.07 24.63 -10.27
CA ASN A 88 -20.38 25.32 -10.38
C ASN A 88 -21.23 24.85 -11.57
N LEU A 89 -21.13 23.58 -11.96
CA LEU A 89 -21.96 22.95 -12.99
C LEU A 89 -23.21 22.28 -12.38
N PRO A 90 -24.30 22.13 -13.15
CA PRO A 90 -25.44 21.34 -12.70
C PRO A 90 -25.04 19.88 -12.45
N GLN A 91 -25.44 19.33 -11.31
CA GLN A 91 -25.06 17.97 -10.91
C GLN A 91 -25.74 16.91 -11.77
N ARG A 92 -24.93 16.01 -12.33
CA ARG A 92 -25.37 14.82 -13.08
C ARG A 92 -26.27 13.89 -12.28
N SER A 93 -27.15 13.15 -12.95
CA SER A 93 -27.98 12.11 -12.33
C SER A 93 -27.12 11.07 -11.59
N ILE A 94 -27.67 10.43 -10.54
CA ILE A 94 -26.94 9.38 -9.82
C ILE A 94 -26.56 8.24 -10.78
N GLY A 95 -27.42 7.94 -11.76
CA GLY A 95 -27.15 6.94 -12.80
C GLY A 95 -26.01 7.34 -13.74
N GLU A 96 -25.96 8.59 -14.19
CA GLU A 96 -24.86 9.11 -15.01
C GLU A 96 -23.53 9.14 -14.24
N ALA A 97 -23.58 9.52 -12.96
CA ALA A 97 -22.42 9.51 -12.08
C ALA A 97 -21.90 8.08 -11.85
N ALA A 98 -22.79 7.11 -11.66
CA ALA A 98 -22.43 5.70 -11.53
C ALA A 98 -21.83 5.12 -12.81
N ALA A 99 -22.40 5.44 -13.98
CA ALA A 99 -21.85 5.03 -15.28
C ALA A 99 -20.46 5.62 -15.52
N PHE A 100 -20.26 6.90 -15.17
CA PHE A 100 -18.95 7.53 -15.20
C PHE A 100 -17.97 6.88 -14.23
N GLY A 101 -18.40 6.61 -13.00
CA GLY A 101 -17.63 5.92 -11.98
C GLY A 101 -17.14 4.56 -12.47
N LEU A 102 -18.03 3.74 -13.05
CA LEU A 102 -17.67 2.45 -13.64
C LEU A 102 -16.69 2.60 -14.82
N GLY A 103 -16.89 3.61 -15.68
CA GLY A 103 -15.97 3.95 -16.78
C GLY A 103 -14.61 4.52 -16.34
N SER A 104 -14.47 4.89 -15.06
CA SER A 104 -13.21 5.35 -14.47
C SER A 104 -12.37 4.20 -13.88
N VAL A 105 -12.98 3.06 -13.56
CA VAL A 105 -12.31 1.88 -12.96
C VAL A 105 -11.09 1.44 -13.79
N PRO A 106 -11.17 1.28 -15.13
CA PRO A 106 -10.01 0.88 -15.92
C PRO A 106 -8.85 1.88 -15.83
N LYS A 107 -9.14 3.19 -15.66
CA LYS A 107 -8.11 4.23 -15.57
C LYS A 107 -7.35 4.15 -14.25
N PHE A 108 -8.05 3.94 -13.13
CA PHE A 108 -7.43 3.72 -11.83
C PHE A 108 -6.66 2.41 -11.78
N LEU A 109 -7.20 1.35 -12.40
CA LEU A 109 -6.49 0.08 -12.53
C LEU A 109 -5.20 0.25 -13.35
N LEU A 110 -5.26 0.99 -14.45
CA LEU A 110 -4.08 1.26 -15.28
C LEU A 110 -3.04 2.11 -14.53
N LEU A 111 -3.46 3.09 -13.73
CA LEU A 111 -2.56 3.81 -12.83
C LEU A 111 -1.93 2.86 -11.80
N ALA A 112 -2.71 2.01 -11.15
CA ALA A 112 -2.23 1.06 -10.15
C ALA A 112 -1.21 0.09 -10.78
N VAL A 113 -1.48 -0.44 -11.97
CA VAL A 113 -0.55 -1.28 -12.72
C VAL A 113 0.71 -0.51 -13.09
N ALA A 114 0.60 0.75 -13.55
CA ALA A 114 1.77 1.57 -13.87
C ALA A 114 2.66 1.80 -12.65
N VAL A 115 2.08 2.18 -11.50
CA VAL A 115 2.81 2.34 -10.23
C VAL A 115 3.41 1.01 -9.77
N PHE A 116 2.69 -0.10 -9.94
CA PHE A 116 3.19 -1.44 -9.61
C PHE A 116 4.40 -1.83 -10.48
N VAL A 117 4.35 -1.59 -11.79
CA VAL A 117 5.48 -1.85 -12.71
C VAL A 117 6.69 -1.01 -12.32
N VAL A 118 6.51 0.27 -12.00
CA VAL A 118 7.61 1.13 -11.52
C VAL A 118 8.19 0.61 -10.20
N THR A 119 7.32 0.17 -9.27
CA THR A 119 7.74 -0.44 -8.01
C THR A 119 8.54 -1.71 -8.24
N ILE A 120 8.10 -2.59 -9.14
CA ILE A 120 8.83 -3.81 -9.51
C ILE A 120 10.18 -3.46 -10.13
N ALA A 121 10.24 -2.50 -11.05
CA ALA A 121 11.50 -2.05 -11.65
C ALA A 121 12.48 -1.53 -10.58
N PHE A 122 12.01 -0.73 -9.62
CA PHE A 122 12.80 -0.29 -8.48
C PHE A 122 13.28 -1.48 -7.63
N MET A 123 12.40 -2.42 -7.31
CA MET A 123 12.75 -3.62 -6.53
C MET A 123 13.79 -4.49 -7.25
N LEU A 124 13.74 -4.58 -8.57
CA LEU A 124 14.76 -5.26 -9.37
C LEU A 124 16.12 -4.55 -9.30
N VAL A 125 16.15 -3.22 -9.42
CA VAL A 125 17.38 -2.43 -9.26
C VAL A 125 17.95 -2.59 -7.85
N ALA A 126 17.11 -2.51 -6.82
CA ALA A 126 17.50 -2.74 -5.44
C ALA A 126 18.06 -4.15 -5.24
N ALA A 127 17.40 -5.18 -5.79
CA ALA A 127 17.86 -6.56 -5.74
C ALA A 127 19.23 -6.74 -6.41
N LEU A 128 19.46 -6.11 -7.56
CA LEU A 128 20.77 -6.14 -8.23
C LEU A 128 21.86 -5.48 -7.38
N ILE A 129 21.56 -4.34 -6.76
CA ILE A 129 22.50 -3.67 -5.85
C ILE A 129 22.81 -4.57 -4.64
N TYR A 130 21.79 -5.16 -4.00
CA TYR A 130 22.00 -6.09 -2.90
C TYR A 130 22.75 -7.35 -3.31
N PHE A 131 22.57 -7.82 -4.55
CA PHE A 131 23.34 -8.92 -5.08
C PHE A 131 24.83 -8.58 -5.18
N ILE A 132 25.18 -7.36 -5.61
CA ILE A 132 26.57 -6.86 -5.59
C ILE A 132 27.09 -6.74 -4.15
N CYS A 133 26.24 -6.32 -3.20
CA CYS A 133 26.59 -6.27 -1.78
C CYS A 133 26.84 -7.66 -1.15
N LYS A 134 26.64 -8.77 -1.87
CA LYS A 134 26.94 -10.12 -1.37
C LYS A 134 28.45 -10.45 -1.40
N ILE A 135 29.28 -9.64 -2.09
CA ILE A 135 30.72 -9.88 -2.18
C ILE A 135 31.36 -9.73 -0.79
N PRO A 136 32.12 -10.73 -0.28
CA PRO A 136 32.75 -10.65 1.04
C PRO A 136 33.68 -9.44 1.14
N VAL A 137 33.70 -8.78 2.31
CA VAL A 137 34.45 -7.54 2.64
C VAL A 137 33.91 -6.27 1.96
N ILE A 138 33.82 -6.21 0.62
CA ILE A 138 33.34 -5.02 -0.12
C ILE A 138 31.84 -4.81 0.09
N GLY A 139 31.10 -5.91 0.22
CA GLY A 139 29.65 -5.91 0.32
C GLY A 139 29.13 -5.24 1.59
N ALA A 140 29.84 -5.36 2.71
CA ALA A 140 29.47 -4.69 3.96
C ALA A 140 29.59 -3.16 3.84
N VAL A 141 30.66 -2.68 3.20
CA VAL A 141 30.89 -1.24 2.96
C VAL A 141 29.87 -0.70 1.97
N LEU A 142 29.59 -1.43 0.88
CA LEU A 142 28.60 -1.04 -0.12
C LEU A 142 27.18 -1.02 0.46
N ALA A 143 26.80 -2.03 1.26
CA ALA A 143 25.49 -2.10 1.90
C ALA A 143 25.26 -0.99 2.92
N PHE A 144 26.30 -0.57 3.64
CA PHE A 144 26.24 0.53 4.59
C PHE A 144 25.77 1.84 3.94
N VAL A 145 26.14 2.10 2.68
CA VAL A 145 25.72 3.30 1.93
C VAL A 145 24.48 3.03 1.07
N ALA A 146 24.43 1.88 0.39
CA ALA A 146 23.36 1.57 -0.54
C ALA A 146 22.01 1.38 0.14
N HIS A 147 21.96 0.76 1.32
CA HIS A 147 20.70 0.47 2.00
C HIS A 147 19.97 1.75 2.46
N PRO A 148 20.61 2.71 3.16
CA PRO A 148 19.98 4.00 3.47
C PRO A 148 19.54 4.77 2.23
N VAL A 149 20.35 4.78 1.17
CA VAL A 149 20.00 5.48 -0.09
C VAL A 149 18.78 4.87 -0.74
N LEU A 150 18.72 3.53 -0.87
CA LEU A 150 17.56 2.82 -1.40
C LEU A 150 16.31 3.06 -0.54
N LEU A 151 16.46 3.06 0.78
CA LEU A 151 15.36 3.33 1.70
C LEU A 151 14.83 4.76 1.54
N LEU A 152 15.72 5.76 1.43
CA LEU A 152 15.33 7.15 1.19
C LEU A 152 14.60 7.32 -0.15
N ILE A 153 15.11 6.71 -1.22
CA ILE A 153 14.47 6.75 -2.54
C ILE A 153 13.10 6.07 -2.49
N ALA A 154 13.01 4.88 -1.89
CA ALA A 154 11.76 4.14 -1.73
C ALA A 154 10.74 4.93 -0.91
N SER A 155 11.17 5.54 0.19
CA SER A 155 10.33 6.38 1.06
C SER A 155 9.81 7.60 0.31
N ALA A 156 10.68 8.36 -0.35
CA ALA A 156 10.31 9.51 -1.15
C ALA A 156 9.32 9.12 -2.29
N PHE A 157 9.56 7.98 -2.95
CA PHE A 157 8.67 7.46 -3.98
C PHE A 157 7.29 7.10 -3.43
N ILE A 158 7.22 6.33 -2.34
CA ILE A 158 5.95 5.93 -1.72
C ILE A 158 5.17 7.16 -1.25
N ILE A 159 5.86 8.11 -0.60
CA ILE A 159 5.25 9.36 -0.14
C ILE A 159 4.69 10.15 -1.32
N ALA A 160 5.47 10.34 -2.40
CA ALA A 160 5.02 11.06 -3.58
C ALA A 160 3.81 10.37 -4.24
N CYS A 161 3.83 9.03 -4.36
CA CYS A 161 2.71 8.29 -4.92
C CYS A 161 1.45 8.46 -4.08
N ILE A 162 1.51 8.15 -2.79
CA ILE A 162 0.34 8.13 -1.88
C ILE A 162 -0.23 9.52 -1.66
N TRP A 163 0.63 10.53 -1.46
CA TRP A 163 0.18 11.86 -1.00
C TRP A 163 0.03 12.89 -2.12
N VAL A 164 0.61 12.65 -3.30
CA VAL A 164 0.55 13.60 -4.43
C VAL A 164 -0.08 12.96 -5.66
N VAL A 165 0.49 11.86 -6.17
CA VAL A 165 0.03 11.28 -7.44
C VAL A 165 -1.40 10.77 -7.34
N PHE A 166 -1.71 9.92 -6.36
CA PHE A 166 -3.07 9.36 -6.21
C PHE A 166 -4.12 10.45 -5.93
N PRO A 167 -3.92 11.38 -4.98
CA PRO A 167 -4.90 12.43 -4.69
C PRO A 167 -5.12 13.40 -5.83
N LEU A 168 -4.11 13.74 -6.64
CA LEU A 168 -4.31 14.65 -7.79
C LEU A 168 -4.84 13.93 -9.04
N PHE A 169 -4.51 12.66 -9.22
CA PHE A 169 -4.98 11.90 -10.37
C PHE A 169 -6.50 11.68 -10.33
N ALA A 170 -7.07 11.46 -9.14
CA ALA A 170 -8.50 11.26 -8.99
C ALA A 170 -9.34 12.45 -9.50
N PRO A 171 -9.13 13.71 -9.04
CA PRO A 171 -9.74 14.90 -9.63
C PRO A 171 -9.45 15.07 -11.11
N ALA A 172 -8.24 14.75 -11.58
CA ALA A 172 -7.91 14.84 -13.01
C ALA A 172 -8.81 13.93 -13.85
N VAL A 173 -9.06 12.70 -13.39
CA VAL A 173 -10.01 11.78 -14.04
C VAL A 173 -11.43 12.30 -13.95
N TRP A 174 -11.88 12.74 -12.77
CA TRP A 174 -13.24 13.27 -12.57
C TRP A 174 -13.50 14.56 -13.34
N SER A 175 -12.44 15.29 -13.68
CA SER A 175 -12.48 16.48 -14.52
C SER A 175 -12.86 16.18 -15.98
N GLY A 176 -12.87 14.89 -16.37
CA GLY A 176 -13.24 14.40 -17.69
C GLY A 176 -12.04 14.08 -18.61
N LEU A 177 -10.81 14.20 -18.11
CA LEU A 177 -9.60 13.95 -18.91
C LEU A 177 -9.42 12.45 -19.21
N GLY A 178 -8.84 12.16 -20.38
CA GLY A 178 -8.35 10.82 -20.72
C GLY A 178 -7.16 10.42 -19.83
N PHE A 179 -6.79 9.13 -19.80
CA PHE A 179 -5.71 8.64 -18.92
C PHE A 179 -4.37 9.37 -19.14
N LYS A 180 -3.93 9.50 -20.39
CA LYS A 180 -2.67 10.18 -20.74
C LYS A 180 -2.68 11.65 -20.33
N GLN A 181 -3.79 12.35 -20.60
CA GLN A 181 -3.97 13.76 -20.27
C GLN A 181 -4.03 13.98 -18.76
N ALA A 182 -4.69 13.08 -18.02
CA ALA A 182 -4.73 13.11 -16.56
C ALA A 182 -3.33 12.91 -15.96
N LEU A 183 -2.53 11.98 -16.51
CA LEU A 183 -1.14 11.80 -16.07
C LEU A 183 -0.28 13.03 -16.40
N ALA A 184 -0.47 13.62 -17.59
CA ALA A 184 0.22 14.83 -18.00
C ALA A 184 -0.12 16.03 -17.11
N SER A 185 -1.39 16.21 -16.75
CA SER A 185 -1.79 17.29 -15.85
C SER A 185 -1.20 17.11 -14.45
N VAL A 186 -1.24 15.89 -13.90
CA VAL A 186 -0.62 15.58 -12.59
C VAL A 186 0.88 15.83 -12.64
N PHE A 187 1.57 15.42 -13.71
CA PHE A 187 3.00 15.63 -13.86
C PHE A 187 3.36 17.12 -14.03
N ALA A 188 2.59 17.87 -14.81
CA ALA A 188 2.75 19.32 -14.96
C ALA A 188 2.60 20.04 -13.61
N ILE A 189 1.54 19.70 -12.87
CA ILE A 189 1.27 20.27 -11.54
C ILE A 189 2.40 19.90 -10.57
N ALA A 190 2.83 18.63 -10.56
CA ALA A 190 3.92 18.15 -9.73
C ALA A 190 5.29 18.73 -10.13
N ARG A 191 5.46 19.29 -11.32
CA ARG A 191 6.74 19.92 -11.73
C ARG A 191 6.74 21.43 -11.46
N HIS A 192 5.63 22.11 -11.71
CA HIS A 192 5.57 23.57 -11.71
C HIS A 192 4.94 24.17 -10.45
N ARG A 193 4.09 23.42 -9.74
CA ARG A 193 3.38 23.91 -8.56
C ARG A 193 3.42 22.96 -7.36
N LEU A 194 4.39 22.03 -7.31
CA LEU A 194 4.47 21.02 -6.25
C LEU A 194 4.43 21.63 -4.86
N VAL A 195 5.25 22.66 -4.62
CA VAL A 195 5.36 23.29 -3.30
C VAL A 195 4.00 23.88 -2.88
N GLN A 196 3.33 24.62 -3.77
CA GLN A 196 2.03 25.20 -3.48
C GLN A 196 0.97 24.12 -3.20
N VAL A 197 0.93 23.08 -4.03
CA VAL A 197 -0.03 21.98 -3.89
C VAL A 197 0.21 21.18 -2.61
N VAL A 198 1.46 20.86 -2.30
CA VAL A 198 1.83 20.11 -1.09
C VAL A 198 1.50 20.93 0.16
N LEU A 199 1.77 22.23 0.18
CA LEU A 199 1.40 23.10 1.30
C LEU A 199 -0.13 23.14 1.50
N MET A 200 -0.89 23.31 0.42
CA MET A 200 -2.36 23.30 0.46
C MET A 200 -2.92 21.93 0.90
N MET A 201 -2.38 20.83 0.39
CA MET A 201 -2.74 19.47 0.80
C MET A 201 -2.41 19.23 2.27
N MET A 202 -1.26 19.71 2.74
CA MET A 202 -0.88 19.60 4.15
C MET A 202 -1.88 20.33 5.06
N VAL A 203 -2.31 21.54 4.69
CA VAL A 203 -3.36 22.27 5.43
C VAL A 203 -4.67 21.50 5.44
N LEU A 204 -5.10 20.98 4.28
CA LEU A 204 -6.31 20.16 4.18
C LEU A 204 -6.22 18.90 5.06
N TYR A 205 -5.09 18.19 5.03
CA TYR A 205 -4.90 17.00 5.85
C TYR A 205 -4.80 17.31 7.34
N ILE A 206 -4.22 18.44 7.75
CA ILE A 206 -4.25 18.88 9.16
C ILE A 206 -5.69 19.10 9.60
N ILE A 207 -6.52 19.76 8.79
CA ILE A 207 -7.94 19.98 9.11
C ILE A 207 -8.69 18.63 9.19
N LEU A 208 -8.48 17.74 8.22
CA LEU A 208 -9.07 16.41 8.22
C LEU A 208 -8.60 15.57 9.42
N PHE A 209 -7.34 15.72 9.83
CA PHE A 209 -6.79 15.07 11.01
C PHE A 209 -7.45 15.59 12.29
N VAL A 210 -7.64 16.91 12.43
CA VAL A 210 -8.34 17.53 13.57
C VAL A 210 -9.80 17.06 13.60
N ILE A 211 -10.52 17.12 12.47
CA ILE A 211 -11.91 16.63 12.38
C ILE A 211 -11.96 15.14 12.73
N GLY A 212 -11.04 14.34 12.19
CA GLY A 212 -10.93 12.91 12.47
C GLY A 212 -10.66 12.63 13.95
N MET A 213 -9.77 13.39 14.59
CA MET A 213 -9.49 13.32 16.03
C MET A 213 -10.72 13.69 16.86
N LEU A 214 -11.44 14.75 16.51
CA LEU A 214 -12.66 15.15 17.21
C LEU A 214 -13.74 14.04 17.11
N ILE A 215 -13.95 13.50 15.91
CA ILE A 215 -14.89 12.39 15.71
C ILE A 215 -14.44 11.15 16.47
N ALA A 216 -13.17 10.75 16.34
CA ALA A 216 -12.62 9.58 17.02
C ALA A 216 -12.67 9.74 18.55
N SER A 217 -12.43 10.95 19.07
CA SER A 217 -12.51 11.24 20.51
C SER A 217 -13.93 11.09 21.07
N GLY A 218 -14.97 11.27 20.25
CA GLY A 218 -16.35 10.98 20.67
C GLY A 218 -16.72 9.51 20.46
N VAL A 219 -16.41 8.98 19.28
CA VAL A 219 -16.85 7.63 18.85
C VAL A 219 -16.11 6.54 19.61
N VAL A 220 -14.79 6.61 19.75
CA VAL A 220 -13.99 5.52 20.35
C VAL A 220 -14.36 5.31 21.83
N PRO A 221 -14.47 6.34 22.68
CA PRO A 221 -14.92 6.15 24.06
C PRO A 221 -16.38 5.70 24.15
N ALA A 222 -17.28 6.25 23.33
CA ALA A 222 -18.68 5.83 23.29
C ALA A 222 -18.80 4.35 22.88
N MET A 223 -18.02 3.92 21.89
CA MET A 223 -17.87 2.54 21.49
C MET A 223 -17.36 1.67 22.63
N GLY A 224 -16.26 2.04 23.29
CA GLY A 224 -15.73 1.29 24.43
C GLY A 224 -16.74 1.12 25.56
N LEU A 225 -17.45 2.19 25.92
CA LEU A 225 -18.45 2.18 26.99
C LEU A 225 -19.69 1.35 26.62
N LEU A 226 -20.31 1.62 25.47
CA LEU A 226 -21.53 0.93 25.04
C LEU A 226 -21.26 -0.53 24.69
N THR A 227 -20.13 -0.84 24.08
CA THR A 227 -19.70 -2.22 23.84
C THR A 227 -19.37 -2.93 25.15
N GLY A 228 -18.76 -2.26 26.12
CA GLY A 228 -18.54 -2.80 27.47
C GLY A 228 -19.85 -3.15 28.20
N LEU A 229 -20.83 -2.23 28.17
CA LEU A 229 -22.17 -2.48 28.71
C LEU A 229 -22.91 -3.59 27.94
N ALA A 230 -22.78 -3.62 26.62
CA ALA A 230 -23.36 -4.65 25.78
C ALA A 230 -22.79 -6.03 26.16
N THR A 231 -21.47 -6.14 26.36
CA THR A 231 -20.83 -7.40 26.76
C THR A 231 -21.24 -7.87 28.15
N SER A 232 -21.40 -6.95 29.11
CA SER A 232 -21.78 -7.31 30.48
C SER A 232 -23.23 -7.78 30.58
N ILE A 233 -24.13 -7.25 29.74
CA ILE A 233 -25.55 -7.60 29.75
C ILE A 233 -25.84 -8.84 28.88
N MET A 234 -25.25 -8.93 27.68
CA MET A 234 -25.58 -9.98 26.70
C MET A 234 -24.73 -11.26 26.86
N GLY A 235 -23.95 -11.38 27.94
CA GLY A 235 -23.24 -12.61 28.28
C GLY A 235 -21.98 -12.88 27.44
N GLY A 236 -21.30 -11.82 26.96
CA GLY A 236 -19.98 -11.94 26.34
C GLY A 236 -18.91 -12.07 27.42
N GLY A 237 -18.54 -13.30 27.77
CA GLY A 237 -17.64 -13.61 28.88
C GLY A 237 -16.41 -12.70 28.96
N GLY A 238 -16.34 -11.92 30.05
CA GLY A 238 -15.09 -11.54 30.72
C GLY A 238 -14.12 -10.63 29.96
N GLY A 239 -14.41 -9.32 29.98
CA GLY A 239 -13.38 -8.30 30.19
C GLY A 239 -12.56 -7.85 28.98
N TYR A 240 -12.42 -6.53 28.85
CA TYR A 240 -11.37 -5.83 28.09
C TYR A 240 -9.96 -6.05 28.72
N GLY A 241 -9.71 -7.20 29.33
CA GLY A 241 -8.44 -7.54 29.97
C GLY A 241 -7.50 -8.22 28.99
N MET A 242 -6.44 -7.52 28.58
CA MET A 242 -5.13 -8.01 28.10
C MET A 242 -5.07 -9.43 27.47
N GLY A 243 -6.03 -9.79 26.62
CA GLY A 243 -6.17 -11.11 25.99
C GLY A 243 -6.64 -10.96 24.54
N GLY A 244 -5.91 -10.13 23.79
CA GLY A 244 -6.37 -9.40 22.60
C GLY A 244 -6.78 -10.19 21.36
N MET A 245 -6.78 -11.53 21.39
CA MET A 245 -7.21 -12.34 20.24
C MET A 245 -8.23 -13.43 20.59
N GLY A 246 -8.09 -14.11 21.74
CA GLY A 246 -9.06 -15.12 22.20
C GLY A 246 -10.39 -14.51 22.68
N ALA A 247 -10.33 -13.38 23.40
CA ALA A 247 -11.53 -12.65 23.83
C ALA A 247 -12.28 -12.04 22.63
N ALA A 248 -11.55 -11.51 21.63
CA ALA A 248 -12.14 -11.01 20.39
C ALA A 248 -12.87 -12.13 19.64
N MET A 249 -12.26 -13.33 19.54
CA MET A 249 -12.87 -14.48 18.86
C MET A 249 -14.11 -15.01 19.59
N ALA A 250 -14.10 -15.02 20.93
CA ALA A 250 -15.28 -15.36 21.74
C ALA A 250 -16.40 -14.31 21.60
N MET A 251 -16.05 -13.04 21.45
CA MET A 251 -16.99 -11.94 21.26
C MET A 251 -17.74 -12.01 19.92
N PHE A 252 -17.08 -12.46 18.85
CA PHE A 252 -17.71 -12.71 17.53
C PHE A 252 -18.52 -14.01 17.47
N SER A 253 -18.45 -14.85 18.51
CA SER A 253 -19.19 -16.12 18.57
C SER A 253 -20.65 -15.92 19.01
N ASN A 254 -20.97 -14.82 19.70
CA ASN A 254 -22.30 -14.50 20.19
C ASN A 254 -23.04 -13.59 19.19
N ALA A 255 -24.18 -14.04 18.65
CA ALA A 255 -24.92 -13.36 17.57
C ALA A 255 -25.35 -11.93 17.93
N SER A 256 -25.66 -11.67 19.20
CA SER A 256 -26.04 -10.35 19.71
C SER A 256 -24.86 -9.36 19.74
N MET A 257 -23.66 -9.85 20.09
CA MET A 257 -22.42 -9.07 20.04
C MET A 257 -21.99 -8.80 18.61
N THR A 258 -22.12 -9.77 17.72
CA THR A 258 -21.89 -9.58 16.28
C THR A 258 -22.82 -8.48 15.73
N GLY A 259 -24.09 -8.45 16.14
CA GLY A 259 -25.02 -7.36 15.80
C GLY A 259 -24.57 -5.99 16.31
N ALA A 260 -24.10 -5.89 17.56
CA ALA A 260 -23.60 -4.64 18.13
C ALA A 260 -22.36 -4.11 17.39
N PHE A 261 -21.42 -4.98 17.01
CA PHE A 261 -20.26 -4.60 16.20
C PHE A 261 -20.63 -4.19 14.78
N LEU A 262 -21.62 -4.84 14.17
CA LEU A 262 -22.11 -4.46 12.84
C LEU A 262 -22.80 -3.09 12.89
N GLY A 263 -23.60 -2.81 13.92
CA GLY A 263 -24.20 -1.47 14.11
C GLY A 263 -23.13 -0.38 14.29
N ALA A 264 -22.12 -0.67 15.10
CA ALA A 264 -20.97 0.21 15.32
C ALA A 264 -20.13 0.45 14.07
N SER A 265 -19.91 -0.59 13.26
CA SER A 265 -19.13 -0.48 12.03
C SER A 265 -19.89 0.33 10.98
N VAL A 266 -21.20 0.15 10.86
CA VAL A 266 -22.03 1.00 9.99
C VAL A 266 -21.92 2.47 10.42
N LEU A 267 -22.09 2.78 11.70
CA LEU A 267 -21.93 4.16 12.21
C LEU A 267 -20.54 4.71 11.90
N SER A 268 -19.49 3.92 12.13
CA SER A 268 -18.11 4.31 11.86
C SER A 268 -17.89 4.58 10.37
N ILE A 269 -18.40 3.72 9.49
CA ILE A 269 -18.34 3.89 8.03
C ILE A 269 -19.03 5.19 7.61
N LEU A 270 -20.19 5.51 8.19
CA LEU A 270 -20.90 6.75 7.89
C LEU A 270 -20.08 7.98 8.28
N LEU A 271 -19.49 7.97 9.47
CA LEU A 271 -18.67 9.08 9.93
C LEU A 271 -17.40 9.26 9.07
N PHE A 272 -16.74 8.16 8.71
CA PHE A 272 -15.61 8.19 7.78
C PHE A 272 -16.03 8.64 6.38
N ALA A 273 -17.21 8.25 5.89
CA ALA A 273 -17.73 8.70 4.61
C ALA A 273 -17.97 10.22 4.60
N LEU A 274 -18.47 10.81 5.69
CA LEU A 274 -18.62 12.26 5.82
C LEU A 274 -17.26 12.98 5.76
N VAL A 275 -16.25 12.47 6.46
CA VAL A 275 -14.88 13.01 6.40
C VAL A 275 -14.31 12.86 4.98
N ALA A 276 -14.53 11.72 4.33
CA ALA A 276 -14.09 11.47 2.97
C ALA A 276 -14.76 12.39 1.94
N LEU A 277 -16.03 12.79 2.14
CA LEU A 277 -16.71 13.77 1.29
C LEU A 277 -16.07 15.15 1.37
N VAL A 278 -15.77 15.61 2.59
CA VAL A 278 -15.04 16.88 2.81
C VAL A 278 -13.65 16.80 2.18
N ALA A 279 -12.96 15.67 2.36
CA ALA A 279 -11.65 15.44 1.75
C ALA A 279 -11.70 15.48 0.21
N MET A 280 -12.65 14.75 -0.40
CA MET A 280 -12.81 14.71 -1.87
C MET A 280 -13.15 16.10 -2.44
N MET A 281 -14.03 16.85 -1.77
CA MET A 281 -14.35 18.23 -2.17
C MET A 281 -13.14 19.15 -2.08
N GLY A 282 -12.39 19.06 -0.98
CA GLY A 282 -11.14 19.82 -0.79
C GLY A 282 -10.11 19.51 -1.88
N ILE A 283 -9.87 18.23 -2.16
CA ILE A 283 -8.92 17.79 -3.20
C ILE A 283 -9.36 18.26 -4.60
N ASN A 284 -10.65 18.27 -4.92
CA ASN A 284 -11.18 18.81 -6.18
C ASN A 284 -10.90 20.31 -6.35
N LEU A 285 -11.14 21.10 -5.30
CA LEU A 285 -10.86 22.54 -5.30
C LEU A 285 -9.36 22.80 -5.46
N LEU A 286 -8.52 22.06 -4.73
CA LEU A 286 -7.07 22.16 -4.83
C LEU A 286 -6.56 21.81 -6.22
N TYR A 287 -7.12 20.77 -6.84
CA TYR A 287 -6.79 20.41 -8.22
C TYR A 287 -7.15 21.53 -9.20
N LEU A 288 -8.35 22.10 -9.12
CA LEU A 288 -8.76 23.20 -10.00
C LEU A 288 -7.87 24.43 -9.83
N GLN A 289 -7.51 24.78 -8.59
CA GLN A 289 -6.60 25.89 -8.32
C GLN A 289 -5.18 25.62 -8.84
N ALA A 290 -4.72 24.37 -8.77
CA ALA A 290 -3.39 23.99 -9.23
C ALA A 290 -3.29 23.89 -10.75
N ALA A 291 -4.36 23.41 -11.39
CA ALA A 291 -4.48 23.28 -12.84
C ALA A 291 -4.71 24.63 -13.54
N ASP A 292 -5.23 25.64 -12.84
CA ASP A 292 -5.47 26.97 -13.37
C ASP A 292 -4.18 27.58 -13.95
N GLY A 293 -4.23 27.98 -15.22
CA GLY A 293 -3.11 28.58 -15.95
C GLY A 293 -1.94 27.65 -16.32
N LEU A 294 -2.09 26.32 -16.26
CA LEU A 294 -1.08 25.37 -16.78
C LEU A 294 -1.41 24.91 -18.20
N ASP A 295 -0.43 24.97 -19.10
CA ASP A 295 -0.53 24.36 -20.43
C ASP A 295 -0.35 22.84 -20.35
N THR A 296 -1.46 22.12 -20.32
CA THR A 296 -1.49 20.66 -20.27
C THR A 296 -1.23 20.01 -21.64
N ALA A 297 -1.35 20.76 -22.74
CA ALA A 297 -1.13 20.26 -24.09
C ALA A 297 0.36 20.08 -24.38
N GLY A 298 1.20 21.06 -24.01
CA GLY A 298 2.66 20.95 -24.10
C GLY A 298 3.22 19.77 -23.31
N THR A 299 2.77 19.59 -22.06
CA THR A 299 3.23 18.48 -21.20
C THR A 299 2.84 17.10 -21.75
N SER A 300 1.66 16.98 -22.40
CA SER A 300 1.26 15.72 -23.03
C SER A 300 2.17 15.35 -24.19
N SER A 301 2.68 16.33 -24.94
CA SER A 301 3.63 16.09 -26.04
C SER A 301 5.01 15.66 -25.54
N ASP A 302 5.49 16.27 -24.45
CA ASP A 302 6.76 15.90 -23.80
C ASP A 302 6.72 14.46 -23.25
N ILE A 303 5.60 14.07 -22.67
CA ILE A 303 5.41 12.71 -22.15
C ILE A 303 5.36 11.69 -23.28
N GLU A 304 4.68 11.98 -24.39
CA GLU A 304 4.65 11.11 -25.56
C GLU A 304 6.06 10.94 -26.16
N GLY A 305 6.84 12.04 -26.21
CA GLY A 305 8.26 12.02 -26.59
C GLY A 305 9.11 11.17 -25.65
N ALA A 306 8.94 11.34 -24.33
CA ALA A 306 9.65 10.55 -23.33
C ALA A 306 9.31 9.05 -23.40
N PHE A 307 8.03 8.69 -23.63
CA PHE A 307 7.62 7.31 -23.87
C PHE A 307 8.22 6.74 -25.16
N GLY A 308 8.33 7.55 -26.22
CA GLY A 308 9.01 7.18 -27.45
C GLY A 308 10.48 6.81 -27.21
N VAL A 309 11.23 7.69 -26.54
CA VAL A 309 12.64 7.47 -26.19
C VAL A 309 12.80 6.27 -25.25
N MET A 310 11.90 6.11 -24.27
CA MET A 310 11.93 4.97 -23.36
C MET A 310 11.70 3.65 -24.09
N LYS A 311 10.74 3.61 -25.02
CA LYS A 311 10.45 2.42 -25.84
C LYS A 311 11.64 2.06 -26.73
N GLU A 312 12.29 3.06 -27.32
CA GLU A 312 13.50 2.86 -28.11
C GLU A 312 14.65 2.29 -27.26
N LYS A 313 14.95 2.90 -26.10
CA LYS A 313 15.98 2.40 -25.17
C LYS A 313 15.68 1.02 -24.63
N ALA A 314 14.40 0.72 -24.34
CA ALA A 314 13.99 -0.61 -23.88
C ALA A 314 14.22 -1.67 -24.97
N ARG A 315 13.95 -1.33 -26.23
CA ARG A 315 14.21 -2.21 -27.38
C ARG A 315 15.71 -2.44 -27.56
N GLU A 316 16.51 -1.38 -27.51
CA GLU A 316 17.97 -1.48 -27.59
C GLU A 316 18.57 -2.34 -26.46
N ALA A 317 18.08 -2.16 -25.22
CA ALA A 317 18.51 -2.97 -24.08
C ALA A 317 18.09 -4.44 -24.22
N ALA A 318 16.88 -4.71 -24.73
CA ALA A 318 16.41 -6.07 -25.00
C ALA A 318 17.24 -6.74 -26.09
N ASP A 319 17.59 -6.03 -27.17
CA ASP A 319 18.44 -6.54 -28.24
C ASP A 319 19.86 -6.84 -27.72
N LYS A 320 20.43 -5.95 -26.90
CA LYS A 320 21.73 -6.18 -26.22
C LYS A 320 21.70 -7.38 -25.28
N ALA A 321 20.64 -7.54 -24.50
CA ALA A 321 20.48 -8.69 -23.59
C ALA A 321 20.34 -10.00 -24.36
N ARG A 322 19.58 -10.01 -25.46
CA ARG A 322 19.45 -11.17 -26.33
C ARG A 322 20.78 -11.55 -26.98
N ALA A 323 21.52 -10.58 -27.51
CA ALA A 323 22.85 -10.81 -28.08
C ALA A 323 23.87 -11.28 -27.03
N ALA A 324 23.76 -10.86 -25.77
CA ALA A 324 24.59 -11.38 -24.68
C ALA A 324 24.20 -12.81 -24.29
N ALA A 325 22.92 -13.13 -24.24
CA ALA A 325 22.42 -14.48 -23.96
C ALA A 325 22.81 -15.48 -25.06
N ASP A 326 22.75 -15.07 -26.34
CA ASP A 326 23.15 -15.92 -27.46
C ASP A 326 24.67 -16.18 -27.45
N ARG A 327 25.49 -15.17 -27.13
CA ARG A 327 26.94 -15.35 -26.92
C ARG A 327 27.26 -16.29 -25.75
N ALA A 328 26.51 -16.20 -24.65
CA ALA A 328 26.69 -17.10 -23.51
C ALA A 328 26.31 -18.55 -23.86
N LYS A 329 25.23 -18.74 -24.64
CA LYS A 329 24.85 -20.07 -25.14
C LYS A 329 25.88 -20.64 -26.10
N GLN A 330 26.41 -19.83 -27.02
CA GLN A 330 27.49 -20.24 -27.93
C GLN A 330 28.74 -20.65 -27.16
N ALA A 331 29.20 -19.82 -26.22
CA ALA A 331 30.35 -20.15 -25.38
C ALA A 331 30.15 -21.41 -24.53
N ALA A 332 28.92 -21.68 -24.07
CA ALA A 332 28.58 -22.91 -23.35
C ALA A 332 28.57 -24.14 -24.28
N ALA A 333 28.07 -23.99 -25.51
CA ALA A 333 28.12 -25.04 -26.53
C ALA A 333 29.57 -25.35 -26.95
N ASP A 334 30.39 -24.33 -27.15
CA ASP A 334 31.81 -24.47 -27.49
C ASP A 334 32.58 -25.18 -26.36
N ARG A 335 32.30 -24.85 -25.09
CA ARG A 335 32.88 -25.55 -23.93
C ARG A 335 32.42 -27.00 -23.81
N ALA A 336 31.15 -27.28 -24.10
CA ALA A 336 30.62 -28.64 -24.10
C ALA A 336 31.27 -29.48 -25.21
N GLN A 337 31.45 -28.91 -26.40
CA GLN A 337 32.17 -29.55 -27.50
C GLN A 337 33.65 -29.77 -27.16
N ALA A 338 34.34 -28.79 -26.60
CA ALA A 338 35.74 -28.94 -26.17
C ALA A 338 35.91 -30.05 -25.12
N THR A 339 34.97 -30.17 -24.18
CA THR A 339 34.97 -31.24 -23.17
C THR A 339 34.69 -32.61 -23.80
N SER A 340 33.80 -32.68 -24.79
CA SER A 340 33.53 -33.92 -25.55
C SER A 340 34.78 -34.37 -26.30
N ASN A 341 35.45 -33.45 -26.99
CA ASN A 341 36.66 -33.75 -27.76
C ASN A 341 37.80 -34.20 -26.82
N ALA A 342 37.99 -33.53 -25.68
CA ALA A 342 39.00 -33.93 -24.69
C ALA A 342 38.70 -35.33 -24.08
N ARG A 343 37.42 -35.68 -23.93
CA ARG A 343 37.02 -37.03 -23.49
C ARG A 343 37.31 -38.08 -24.56
N GLU A 344 37.06 -37.79 -25.83
CA GLU A 344 37.40 -38.68 -26.95
C GLU A 344 38.92 -38.89 -27.04
N GLU A 345 39.72 -37.83 -26.89
CA GLU A 345 41.18 -37.92 -26.84
C GLU A 345 41.67 -38.79 -25.66
N ALA A 346 41.13 -38.59 -24.46
CA ALA A 346 41.48 -39.39 -23.29
C ALA A 346 41.10 -40.88 -23.45
N VAL A 347 39.97 -41.18 -24.11
CA VAL A 347 39.59 -42.57 -24.43
C VAL A 347 40.57 -43.19 -25.43
N MET A 348 40.95 -42.46 -26.48
CA MET A 348 41.96 -42.96 -27.43
C MET A 348 43.33 -43.17 -26.79
N GLU A 349 43.74 -42.31 -25.85
CA GLU A 349 44.99 -42.47 -25.11
C GLU A 349 44.92 -43.69 -24.17
N GLN A 350 43.81 -43.89 -23.47
CA GLN A 350 43.60 -45.10 -22.66
C GLN A 350 43.64 -46.37 -23.50
N THR A 351 42.98 -46.40 -24.66
CA THR A 351 43.02 -47.58 -25.55
C THR A 351 44.44 -47.87 -26.03
N LYS A 352 45.26 -46.85 -26.32
CA LYS A 352 46.67 -47.04 -26.68
C LYS A 352 47.49 -47.62 -25.52
N LEU A 353 47.28 -47.10 -24.31
CA LEU A 353 47.96 -47.61 -23.11
C LEU A 353 47.54 -49.05 -22.79
N GLU A 354 46.27 -49.41 -23.00
CA GLU A 354 45.77 -50.78 -22.84
C GLU A 354 46.37 -51.73 -23.89
N GLU A 355 46.53 -51.29 -25.14
CA GLU A 355 47.21 -52.08 -26.19
C GLU A 355 48.72 -52.24 -25.91
N GLU A 356 49.37 -51.21 -25.36
CA GLU A 356 50.78 -51.26 -24.97
C GLU A 356 51.01 -52.15 -23.75
N GLU A 357 50.12 -52.09 -22.75
CA GLU A 357 50.12 -53.01 -21.60
C GLU A 357 49.86 -54.45 -22.04
N ALA A 358 49.00 -54.70 -23.03
CA ALA A 358 48.72 -56.04 -23.56
C ALA A 358 49.91 -56.68 -24.31
N ASN A 359 50.85 -55.88 -24.80
CA ASN A 359 52.02 -56.36 -25.56
C ASN A 359 53.29 -56.53 -24.70
N GLN A 360 53.21 -56.27 -23.39
CA GLN A 360 54.31 -56.41 -22.44
C GLN A 360 54.43 -57.88 -21.95
N PRO A 361 55.66 -58.45 -21.84
CA PRO A 361 55.84 -59.84 -21.43
C PRO A 361 55.32 -60.09 -20.00
N LEU A 362 54.54 -61.18 -19.82
CA LEU A 362 53.86 -61.58 -18.57
C LEU A 362 54.61 -61.34 -17.24
N PRO A 363 55.93 -61.62 -17.09
CA PRO A 363 56.61 -61.39 -15.81
C PRO A 363 56.75 -59.91 -15.42
N GLU A 364 56.75 -59.00 -16.39
CA GLU A 364 56.84 -57.56 -16.15
C GLU A 364 55.47 -56.97 -15.77
N GLN A 365 54.40 -57.51 -16.36
CA GLN A 365 53.01 -57.15 -16.07
C GLN A 365 52.61 -57.50 -14.63
N GLU A 366 53.06 -58.64 -14.11
CA GLU A 366 52.84 -59.02 -12.70
C GLU A 366 53.60 -58.12 -11.71
N ALA A 367 54.79 -57.65 -12.07
CA ALA A 367 55.57 -56.72 -11.26
C ALA A 367 54.90 -55.34 -11.19
N LEU A 368 54.42 -54.84 -12.34
CA LEU A 368 53.69 -53.58 -12.44
C LEU A 368 52.36 -53.61 -11.67
N ARG A 369 51.61 -54.71 -11.75
CA ARG A 369 50.36 -54.89 -10.98
C ARG A 369 50.60 -54.93 -9.47
N ARG A 370 51.70 -55.54 -9.02
CA ARG A 370 52.10 -55.51 -7.60
C ARG A 370 52.48 -54.09 -7.17
N GLU A 371 53.23 -53.36 -7.98
CA GLU A 371 53.62 -51.98 -7.66
C GLU A 371 52.39 -51.05 -7.60
N MET A 372 51.45 -51.18 -8.54
CA MET A 372 50.21 -50.39 -8.54
C MET A 372 49.32 -50.74 -7.33
N ALA A 373 49.15 -52.03 -7.01
CA ALA A 373 48.41 -52.43 -5.82
C ALA A 373 49.05 -51.90 -4.52
N GLU A 374 50.39 -51.85 -4.45
CA GLU A 374 51.10 -51.23 -3.32
C GLU A 374 50.90 -49.71 -3.26
N ARG A 375 50.88 -49.02 -4.41
CA ARG A 375 50.60 -47.57 -4.47
C ARG A 375 49.17 -47.26 -4.04
N GLU A 376 48.19 -48.01 -4.55
CA GLU A 376 46.78 -47.87 -4.16
C GLU A 376 46.59 -48.13 -2.66
N ALA A 377 47.26 -49.14 -2.10
CA ALA A 377 47.24 -49.41 -0.67
C ALA A 377 47.83 -48.25 0.15
N ARG A 378 48.94 -47.64 -0.32
CA ARG A 378 49.54 -46.47 0.33
C ARG A 378 48.63 -45.24 0.26
N GLU A 379 47.97 -45.01 -0.86
CA GLU A 379 47.02 -43.91 -1.01
C GLU A 379 45.75 -44.10 -0.17
N ALA A 380 45.23 -45.33 -0.10
CA ALA A 380 44.10 -45.66 0.78
C ALA A 380 44.47 -45.43 2.25
N GLN A 381 45.67 -45.85 2.68
CA GLN A 381 46.17 -45.58 4.03
C GLN A 381 46.35 -44.08 4.30
N ALA A 382 46.80 -43.29 3.31
CA ALA A 382 46.92 -41.84 3.44
C ALA A 382 45.55 -41.15 3.60
N ARG A 383 44.53 -41.59 2.85
CA ARG A 383 43.15 -41.08 2.97
C ARG A 383 42.55 -41.40 4.34
N ASP A 384 42.72 -42.62 4.83
CA ASP A 384 42.26 -43.02 6.16
C ASP A 384 42.95 -42.22 7.27
N ALA A 385 44.25 -41.94 7.14
CA ALA A 385 45.00 -41.12 8.08
C ALA A 385 44.50 -39.66 8.10
N GLN A 386 44.19 -39.09 6.93
CA GLN A 386 43.62 -37.74 6.81
C GLN A 386 42.22 -37.67 7.44
N ALA A 387 41.35 -38.66 7.17
CA ALA A 387 40.02 -38.73 7.77
C ALA A 387 40.04 -38.81 9.30
N ARG A 388 40.98 -39.60 9.87
CA ARG A 388 41.17 -39.68 11.33
C ARG A 388 41.67 -38.36 11.93
N ALA A 389 42.58 -37.67 11.24
CA ALA A 389 43.08 -36.38 11.67
C ALA A 389 41.98 -35.29 11.67
N GLU A 390 41.10 -35.29 10.67
CA GLU A 390 39.94 -34.39 10.63
C GLU A 390 38.91 -34.71 11.73
N ALA A 391 38.63 -35.99 11.97
CA ALA A 391 37.75 -36.43 13.05
C ALA A 391 38.27 -35.98 14.44
N GLN A 392 39.59 -36.07 14.67
CA GLN A 392 40.22 -35.58 15.89
C GLN A 392 40.15 -34.05 16.02
N ARG A 393 40.35 -33.30 14.92
CA ARG A 393 40.17 -31.84 14.91
C ARG A 393 38.74 -31.43 15.23
N GLN A 394 37.75 -32.14 14.68
CA GLN A 394 36.34 -31.89 14.98
C GLN A 394 36.00 -32.24 16.44
N ALA A 395 36.55 -33.32 17.00
CA ALA A 395 36.38 -33.68 18.40
C ALA A 395 37.00 -32.66 19.35
N ALA A 396 38.21 -32.17 19.05
CA ALA A 396 38.87 -31.10 19.81
C ALA A 396 38.09 -29.77 19.73
N ALA A 397 37.55 -29.43 18.55
CA ALA A 397 36.69 -28.26 18.38
C ALA A 397 35.37 -28.35 19.19
N ARG A 398 34.82 -29.57 19.36
CA ARG A 398 33.64 -29.80 20.22
C ARG A 398 33.96 -29.73 21.71
N ALA A 399 35.15 -30.16 22.13
CA ALA A 399 35.59 -30.10 23.53
C ALA A 399 36.00 -28.68 23.97
N ALA A 400 36.43 -27.83 23.04
CA ALA A 400 36.85 -26.45 23.31
C ALA A 400 35.69 -25.43 23.37
N ALA A 401 34.43 -25.86 23.22
CA ALA A 401 33.27 -25.01 23.43
C ALA A 401 32.88 -24.99 24.93
N PRO A 402 33.10 -23.90 25.69
CA PRO A 402 32.61 -23.83 27.06
C PRO A 402 31.08 -23.67 27.08
N ALA A 403 30.50 -24.24 28.15
CA ALA A 403 29.09 -24.21 28.48
C ALA A 403 28.46 -22.81 28.34
N ALA A 404 27.65 -22.64 27.30
CA ALA A 404 26.54 -21.69 27.27
C ALA A 404 25.24 -22.49 27.11
N ALA A 405 24.98 -23.35 28.09
CA ALA A 405 23.72 -24.09 28.22
C ALA A 405 23.30 -24.10 29.70
N SER A 406 22.88 -22.94 30.17
CA SER A 406 21.95 -22.82 31.30
C SER A 406 20.90 -21.78 30.94
N GLN A 407 19.94 -22.20 30.13
CA GLN A 407 18.51 -21.87 30.18
C GLN A 407 17.85 -22.21 28.83
N ALA A 408 17.31 -23.42 28.76
CA ALA A 408 16.16 -23.73 27.92
C ALA A 408 14.96 -23.89 28.88
N PRO A 409 13.71 -23.65 28.43
CA PRO A 409 13.06 -24.73 27.69
C PRO A 409 12.13 -24.32 26.53
N ALA A 410 11.92 -25.33 25.68
CA ALA A 410 10.72 -25.63 24.91
C ALA A 410 10.39 -24.78 23.67
N ALA A 411 11.01 -25.17 22.55
CA ALA A 411 10.37 -25.08 21.24
C ALA A 411 9.69 -26.42 20.92
N SER A 412 8.36 -26.41 20.80
CA SER A 412 7.60 -27.42 20.08
C SER A 412 7.16 -26.86 18.73
N SER A 413 7.69 -27.47 17.66
CA SER A 413 7.05 -27.73 16.36
C SER A 413 6.21 -26.63 15.68
N ALA A 414 6.70 -26.13 14.55
CA ALA A 414 5.88 -25.99 13.33
C ALA A 414 6.77 -25.74 12.11
N ALA A 415 6.85 -26.74 11.24
CA ALA A 415 7.03 -26.53 9.82
C ALA A 415 5.73 -25.91 9.26
N GLY A 416 5.83 -24.95 8.34
CA GLY A 416 4.71 -24.58 7.49
C GLY A 416 4.59 -23.11 7.13
N ALA A 417 4.91 -22.82 5.86
CA ALA A 417 4.29 -21.80 5.01
C ALA A 417 4.54 -20.30 5.30
N ALA A 418 5.24 -19.71 4.33
CA ALA A 418 5.17 -18.30 3.99
C ALA A 418 3.74 -17.86 3.61
N THR A 419 3.34 -16.64 3.99
CA THR A 419 2.64 -15.63 3.18
C THR A 419 2.28 -14.39 4.02
N ALA A 420 2.51 -13.20 3.43
CA ALA A 420 1.86 -11.89 3.69
C ALA A 420 1.94 -11.31 5.14
N GLY A 421 2.26 -10.04 5.38
CA GLY A 421 2.06 -8.84 4.57
C GLY A 421 0.99 -7.94 5.21
N ALA A 422 1.44 -6.90 5.92
CA ALA A 422 0.75 -5.66 6.28
C ALA A 422 -0.25 -5.62 7.46
N ALA A 423 0.14 -4.82 8.47
CA ALA A 423 -0.62 -4.01 9.45
C ALA A 423 0.19 -4.06 10.76
N ALA A 424 0.46 -3.02 11.53
CA ALA A 424 0.08 -1.62 11.54
C ALA A 424 0.95 -0.95 12.63
N LEU A 425 1.37 0.29 12.42
CA LEU A 425 2.00 1.12 13.45
C LEU A 425 1.04 1.32 14.63
N GLY A 426 1.45 0.92 15.82
CA GLY A 426 0.73 1.20 17.05
C GLY A 426 1.67 1.08 18.24
N GLY A 427 2.12 2.21 18.77
CA GLY A 427 2.89 2.22 20.00
C GLY A 427 3.60 3.54 20.27
N LEU A 428 2.90 4.48 20.90
CA LEU A 428 3.46 5.50 21.79
C LEU A 428 2.37 5.79 22.83
N MET A 429 2.48 5.20 24.02
CA MET A 429 3.09 5.76 25.24
C MET A 429 2.02 6.27 26.21
N THR A 430 1.88 5.49 27.26
CA THR A 430 1.16 5.76 28.49
C THR A 430 2.00 6.68 29.37
N SER A 431 1.41 7.74 29.93
CA SER A 431 1.84 8.27 31.22
C SER A 431 0.67 8.84 31.98
N ALA A 432 0.50 8.29 33.18
CA ALA A 432 -0.50 8.65 34.17
C ALA A 432 -0.19 10.00 34.84
N ALA A 433 -1.23 10.70 35.26
CA ALA A 433 -1.19 11.58 36.43
C ALA A 433 -2.60 11.72 37.03
N ALA A 434 -2.66 11.58 38.35
CA ALA A 434 -3.83 11.53 39.19
C ALA A 434 -4.26 12.93 39.69
N ALA A 435 -5.56 13.11 39.96
CA ALA A 435 -6.14 14.00 40.99
C ALA A 435 -7.68 13.81 40.99
N THR A 436 -8.26 13.07 41.93
CA THR A 436 -8.93 13.55 43.17
C THR A 436 -10.04 14.60 42.98
N GLY A 437 -11.28 14.11 43.00
CA GLY A 437 -12.35 14.51 43.93
C GLY A 437 -12.89 15.95 43.95
N ALA A 438 -14.12 16.13 43.46
CA ALA A 438 -15.17 16.95 44.09
C ALA A 438 -16.53 16.67 43.43
N ALA A 439 -17.55 16.36 44.25
CA ALA A 439 -18.98 16.38 43.91
C ALA A 439 -19.57 17.78 44.27
N PRO A 440 -20.89 18.05 44.18
CA PRO A 440 -21.98 17.51 43.36
C PRO A 440 -22.65 18.67 42.56
N GLU A 441 -23.86 18.43 42.02
CA GLU A 441 -25.02 19.37 42.02
C GLU A 441 -25.78 19.44 40.69
N ALA A 442 -27.11 19.43 40.81
CA ALA A 442 -28.09 19.16 39.78
C ALA A 442 -28.85 20.42 39.35
N ALA A 443 -29.10 20.54 38.03
CA ALA A 443 -30.17 21.31 37.35
C ALA A 443 -30.14 22.86 37.52
N PRO A 444 -30.66 23.72 36.60
CA PRO A 444 -31.90 23.53 35.84
C PRO A 444 -31.94 24.03 34.38
N VAL A 445 -33.07 23.72 33.74
CA VAL A 445 -33.53 24.06 32.38
C VAL A 445 -33.70 25.58 32.17
N PRO A 446 -33.36 26.14 30.99
CA PRO A 446 -33.83 27.45 30.55
C PRO A 446 -34.97 27.43 29.50
N PRO A 447 -35.77 28.52 29.42
CA PRO A 447 -37.12 28.63 28.81
C PRO A 447 -37.17 28.86 27.27
N PRO A 448 -38.36 28.79 26.64
CA PRO A 448 -38.55 28.94 25.18
C PRO A 448 -38.23 30.35 24.62
N PRO A 449 -37.92 30.46 23.31
CA PRO A 449 -37.41 31.69 22.69
C PRO A 449 -38.46 32.81 22.53
N PRO A 450 -38.04 34.09 22.56
CA PRO A 450 -38.93 35.26 22.44
C PRO A 450 -39.42 35.50 21.00
N ALA A 451 -40.62 36.06 20.90
CA ALA A 451 -41.30 36.44 19.65
C ALA A 451 -40.45 37.40 18.79
N ALA A 452 -40.36 37.08 17.50
CA ALA A 452 -39.63 37.85 16.51
C ALA A 452 -40.27 39.23 16.28
N THR A 453 -39.51 40.28 16.56
CA THR A 453 -39.83 41.64 16.09
C THR A 453 -39.37 41.79 14.64
N THR A 454 -40.27 42.19 13.75
CA THR A 454 -39.97 42.46 12.33
C THR A 454 -39.93 43.96 12.09
N LYS A 455 -39.09 44.41 11.16
CA LYS A 455 -39.03 45.80 10.67
C LYS A 455 -39.39 45.80 9.18
N GLY A 456 -39.82 46.94 8.63
CA GLY A 456 -40.09 47.09 7.20
C GLY A 456 -38.88 47.64 6.46
N CYS A 457 -38.59 47.11 5.27
CA CYS A 457 -37.56 47.62 4.37
C CYS A 457 -37.89 49.04 3.91
N LYS A 458 -36.95 49.98 4.07
CA LYS A 458 -37.16 51.39 3.68
C LYS A 458 -37.31 51.59 2.18
N ALA A 459 -36.77 50.69 1.35
CA ALA A 459 -36.79 50.81 -0.10
C ALA A 459 -38.02 50.19 -0.76
N CYS A 460 -38.50 49.04 -0.27
CA CYS A 460 -39.59 48.29 -0.90
C CYS A 460 -40.74 47.90 0.03
N GLY A 461 -40.67 48.25 1.33
CA GLY A 461 -41.73 47.96 2.30
C GLY A 461 -41.83 46.50 2.76
N HIS A 462 -41.00 45.60 2.25
CA HIS A 462 -41.02 44.19 2.64
C HIS A 462 -40.59 44.00 4.10
N THR A 463 -41.27 43.12 4.84
CA THR A 463 -40.88 42.76 6.21
C THR A 463 -39.55 42.01 6.22
N ILE A 464 -38.67 42.38 7.15
CA ILE A 464 -37.33 41.84 7.37
C ILE A 464 -37.16 41.53 8.86
N GLY A 465 -36.37 40.51 9.18
CA GLY A 465 -36.03 40.19 10.56
C GLY A 465 -35.24 41.33 11.19
N ALA A 466 -35.41 41.58 12.50
CA ALA A 466 -34.74 42.69 13.18
C ALA A 466 -33.19 42.64 13.12
N GLN A 467 -32.61 41.51 12.73
CA GLN A 467 -31.16 41.25 12.64
C GLN A 467 -30.63 41.31 11.19
N ASP A 468 -31.51 41.43 10.18
CA ASP A 468 -31.11 41.33 8.77
C ASP A 468 -30.59 42.67 8.26
N MET A 469 -29.30 42.72 7.91
CA MET A 469 -28.66 43.92 7.36
C MET A 469 -29.03 44.21 5.90
N PHE A 470 -29.64 43.24 5.21
CA PHE A 470 -29.99 43.33 3.79
C PHE A 470 -31.42 42.82 3.57
N CYS A 471 -32.19 43.50 2.72
CA CYS A 471 -33.52 43.02 2.33
C CYS A 471 -33.40 41.94 1.25
N GLU A 472 -33.89 40.74 1.52
CA GLU A 472 -33.85 39.61 0.57
C GLU A 472 -34.62 39.89 -0.74
N ASN A 473 -35.64 40.76 -0.69
CA ASN A 473 -36.47 41.04 -1.86
C ASN A 473 -35.81 42.03 -2.86
N CYS A 474 -34.97 42.96 -2.39
CA CYS A 474 -34.42 44.02 -3.25
C CYS A 474 -32.91 44.27 -3.10
N GLY A 475 -32.24 43.60 -2.17
CA GLY A 475 -30.81 43.73 -1.92
C GLY A 475 -30.37 45.03 -1.23
N SER A 476 -31.30 45.93 -0.88
CA SER A 476 -30.94 47.19 -0.22
C SER A 476 -30.51 46.95 1.23
N LYS A 477 -29.41 47.58 1.62
CA LYS A 477 -28.93 47.62 3.02
C LYS A 477 -29.86 48.48 3.88
N GLN A 478 -30.17 48.05 5.11
CA GLN A 478 -31.24 48.61 5.95
C GLN A 478 -30.77 49.53 7.08
#